data_AF-W7DAQ1-F1
#
_entry.id   AF-W7DAQ1-F1
#
_cell.length_a   1.000
_cell.length_b   1.000
_cell.length_c   1.000
_cell.angle_alpha   90.00
_cell.angle_beta   90.00
_cell.angle_gamma   90.00
#
_symmetry.space_group_name_H-M   'P 1'
#
loop_
_entity.id
_entity.type
_entity.pdbx_description
1 polymer ?
#
loop_
_entity_poly.entity_id
_entity_poly.type
_entity_poly.pdbx_seq_one_letter_code
_entity_poly.pdbx_strand_id
1 'polypeptide(L)'
;TLEVQVSERFDYIINKLNAEFTQFELAQFTNIRSTYAKEMFKFLKQWRTIGKKEYNLAEFREMLQIPKSYKAKDVSERVLKPIIEELDDYFIGIKVRPIKSRKRGTPIIAYEFTWQQEKTGEYVEGKYDNKKTEILPDWFSSSDNTSGKQTTEKLSGEELEQKVNNIKNILKNRD
;
A
#
# COMPACT_ATOMS: atom_id res chain seq x y z
N THR A 1 -34.69 5.03 1.28
CA THR A 1 -33.44 5.11 2.07
C THR A 1 -33.08 3.71 2.49
N LEU A 2 -31.79 3.35 2.50
CA LEU A 2 -31.33 2.02 2.87
C LEU A 2 -30.53 2.16 4.17
N GLU A 3 -30.99 1.49 5.23
CA GLU A 3 -30.33 1.48 6.53
C GLU A 3 -29.49 0.21 6.64
N VAL A 4 -28.19 0.38 6.89
CA VAL A 4 -27.24 -0.72 7.09
C VAL A 4 -26.54 -0.49 8.41
N GLN A 5 -26.41 -1.55 9.22
CA GLN A 5 -25.67 -1.54 10.47
C GLN A 5 -24.47 -2.50 10.38
N VAL A 6 -23.33 -2.06 10.88
CA VAL A 6 -22.13 -2.90 11.02
C VAL A 6 -22.20 -3.64 12.36
N SER A 7 -21.67 -4.86 12.43
CA SER A 7 -21.56 -5.59 13.69
C SER A 7 -20.78 -4.79 14.73
N GLU A 8 -21.25 -4.79 15.98
CA GLU A 8 -20.64 -4.05 17.10
C GLU A 8 -19.14 -4.30 17.24
N ARG A 9 -18.66 -5.50 16.90
CA ARG A 9 -17.24 -5.86 16.95
C ARG A 9 -16.36 -5.05 15.99
N PHE A 10 -16.91 -4.53 14.89
CA PHE A 10 -16.15 -3.79 13.87
C PHE A 10 -16.42 -2.28 13.89
N ASP A 11 -17.24 -1.80 14.83
CA ASP A 11 -17.65 -0.40 14.93
C ASP A 11 -16.43 0.56 15.02
N TYR A 12 -15.41 0.17 15.78
CA TYR A 12 -14.19 0.95 15.95
C TYR A 12 -13.36 1.11 14.67
N ILE A 13 -13.44 0.16 13.72
CA ILE A 13 -12.73 0.24 12.45
C ILE A 13 -13.41 1.27 11.55
N ILE A 14 -14.74 1.23 11.49
CA ILE A 14 -15.55 2.06 10.59
C ILE A 14 -15.69 3.50 11.12
N ASN A 15 -15.91 3.66 12.43
CA ASN A 15 -16.11 4.98 13.05
C ASN A 15 -14.80 5.77 13.21
N LYS A 16 -13.63 5.12 13.17
CA LYS A 16 -12.32 5.78 13.14
C LYS A 16 -11.71 5.93 11.73
N LEU A 17 -12.43 5.59 10.66
CA LEU A 17 -11.96 5.85 9.28
C LEU A 17 -11.62 7.34 9.04
N ASN A 18 -12.28 8.25 9.77
CA ASN A 18 -12.04 9.69 9.67
C ASN A 18 -10.72 10.16 10.29
N ALA A 19 -10.04 9.33 11.09
CA ALA A 19 -8.83 9.77 11.80
C ALA A 19 -7.56 9.63 10.94
N GLU A 20 -7.42 8.52 10.21
CA GLU A 20 -6.13 8.15 9.57
C GLU A 20 -6.26 7.43 8.21
N PHE A 21 -7.48 7.05 7.79
CA PHE A 21 -7.67 6.49 6.46
C PHE A 21 -7.82 7.64 5.46
N THR A 22 -7.18 7.52 4.31
CA THR A 22 -7.04 8.57 3.32
C THR A 22 -8.41 8.97 2.75
N GLN A 23 -9.09 9.94 3.35
CA GLN A 23 -10.42 10.41 2.93
C GLN A 23 -10.46 10.77 1.43
N PHE A 24 -9.36 11.32 0.91
CA PHE A 24 -9.22 11.62 -0.52
C PHE A 24 -9.16 10.36 -1.39
N GLU A 25 -8.62 9.25 -0.89
CA GLU A 25 -8.55 7.98 -1.63
C GLU A 25 -9.88 7.25 -1.63
N LEU A 26 -10.69 7.39 -0.57
CA LEU A 26 -12.00 6.76 -0.52
C LEU A 26 -12.95 7.32 -1.58
N ALA A 27 -13.04 8.64 -1.71
CA ALA A 27 -13.86 9.28 -2.73
C ALA A 27 -13.42 8.92 -4.16
N GLN A 28 -12.11 8.82 -4.39
CA GLN A 28 -11.55 8.32 -5.66
C GLN A 28 -11.98 6.87 -5.90
N PHE A 29 -11.79 6.02 -4.90
CA PHE A 29 -12.11 4.59 -4.98
C PHE A 29 -13.60 4.29 -5.21
N THR A 30 -14.51 5.08 -4.65
CA THR A 30 -15.96 4.89 -4.85
C THR A 30 -16.42 5.23 -6.26
N ASN A 31 -15.69 6.10 -6.98
CA ASN A 31 -16.02 6.48 -8.35
C ASN A 31 -15.59 5.42 -9.37
N ILE A 32 -14.59 4.60 -9.04
CA ILE A 32 -14.17 3.47 -9.86
C ILE A 32 -15.30 2.44 -9.90
N ARG A 33 -15.63 1.92 -11.07
CA ARG A 33 -16.74 0.98 -11.28
C ARG A 33 -16.24 -0.44 -11.45
N SER A 34 -15.21 -0.65 -12.26
CA SER A 34 -14.65 -1.97 -12.53
C SER A 34 -14.01 -2.59 -11.28
N THR A 35 -14.36 -3.84 -10.98
CA THR A 35 -13.74 -4.61 -9.89
C THR A 35 -12.23 -4.73 -10.09
N TYR A 36 -11.77 -4.99 -11.31
CA TYR A 36 -10.34 -5.08 -11.60
C TYR A 36 -9.63 -3.74 -11.44
N ALA A 37 -10.27 -2.63 -11.83
CA ALA A 37 -9.73 -1.28 -11.64
C ALA A 37 -9.63 -0.93 -10.16
N LYS A 38 -10.63 -1.29 -9.35
CA LYS A 38 -10.60 -1.11 -7.88
C LYS A 38 -9.45 -1.86 -7.23
N GLU A 39 -9.31 -3.15 -7.55
CA GLU A 39 -8.20 -3.94 -7.02
C GLU A 39 -6.86 -3.33 -7.41
N MET A 40 -6.68 -2.99 -8.69
CA MET A 40 -5.45 -2.38 -9.16
C MET A 40 -5.18 -1.00 -8.53
N PHE A 41 -6.20 -0.17 -8.34
CA PHE A 41 -6.07 1.14 -7.69
C PHE A 41 -5.42 1.00 -6.31
N LYS A 42 -5.91 0.07 -5.49
CA LYS A 42 -5.35 -0.18 -4.15
C LYS A 42 -3.87 -0.52 -4.22
N PHE A 43 -3.49 -1.41 -5.13
CA PHE A 43 -2.09 -1.82 -5.27
C PHE A 43 -1.19 -0.72 -5.82
N LEU A 44 -1.62 0.01 -6.86
CA LEU A 44 -0.81 1.09 -7.42
C LEU A 44 -0.69 2.28 -6.47
N LYS A 45 -1.70 2.52 -5.64
CA LYS A 45 -1.66 3.62 -4.66
C LYS A 45 -0.56 3.42 -3.62
N GLN A 46 -0.28 2.18 -3.23
CA GLN A 46 0.87 1.85 -2.39
C GLN A 46 2.21 2.31 -3.00
N TRP A 47 2.33 2.29 -4.33
CA TRP A 47 3.56 2.61 -5.06
C TRP A 47 3.55 4.01 -5.70
N ARG A 48 2.59 4.86 -5.34
CA ARG A 48 2.31 6.15 -6.00
C ARG A 48 3.52 7.08 -6.14
N THR A 49 4.48 7.03 -5.20
CA THR A 49 5.71 7.84 -5.20
C THR A 49 6.85 7.27 -6.04
N ILE A 50 6.80 5.98 -6.40
CA ILE A 50 7.83 5.33 -7.22
C ILE A 50 7.56 5.53 -8.72
N GLY A 51 6.29 5.56 -9.14
CA GLY A 51 5.90 5.79 -10.54
C GLY A 51 6.05 4.57 -11.45
N LYS A 52 6.50 3.42 -10.94
CA LYS A 52 6.57 2.17 -11.70
C LYS A 52 6.42 0.95 -10.81
N LYS A 53 5.78 -0.10 -11.32
CA LYS A 53 5.70 -1.40 -10.65
C LYS A 53 5.55 -2.54 -11.66
N GLU A 54 6.36 -3.56 -11.48
CA GLU A 54 6.26 -4.82 -12.22
C GLU A 54 5.56 -5.89 -11.37
N TYR A 55 4.66 -6.64 -12.02
CA TYR A 55 3.99 -7.81 -11.46
C TYR A 55 4.25 -9.02 -12.36
N ASN A 56 4.70 -10.12 -11.76
CA ASN A 56 4.84 -11.38 -12.47
C ASN A 56 3.46 -11.87 -12.92
N LEU A 57 3.38 -12.62 -14.02
CA LEU A 57 2.08 -13.03 -14.59
C LEU A 57 1.23 -13.87 -13.61
N ALA A 58 1.88 -14.72 -12.82
CA ALA A 58 1.21 -15.54 -11.80
C ALA A 58 0.66 -14.67 -10.67
N GLU A 59 1.53 -13.82 -10.09
CA GLU A 59 1.18 -12.85 -9.05
C GLU A 59 0.06 -11.91 -9.52
N PHE A 60 0.15 -11.37 -10.74
CA PHE A 60 -0.85 -10.49 -11.32
C PHE A 60 -2.22 -11.18 -11.44
N ARG A 61 -2.24 -12.45 -11.87
CA ARG A 61 -3.49 -13.22 -11.99
C ARG A 61 -4.11 -13.53 -10.64
N GLU A 62 -3.31 -13.88 -9.66
CA GLU A 62 -3.77 -14.16 -8.30
C GLU A 62 -4.29 -12.91 -7.61
N MET A 63 -3.49 -11.83 -7.65
CA MET A 63 -3.80 -10.54 -7.05
C MET A 63 -5.14 -9.97 -7.57
N LEU A 64 -5.36 -10.03 -8.88
CA LEU A 64 -6.60 -9.56 -9.49
C LEU A 64 -7.71 -10.61 -9.54
N GLN A 65 -7.49 -11.82 -9.00
CA GLN A 65 -8.46 -12.93 -9.04
C GLN A 65 -8.94 -13.23 -10.48
N ILE A 66 -8.02 -13.24 -11.43
CA ILE A 66 -8.32 -13.48 -12.84
C ILE A 66 -8.59 -14.98 -13.06
N PRO A 67 -9.74 -15.35 -13.65
CA PRO A 67 -10.04 -16.75 -13.96
C PRO A 67 -8.98 -17.39 -14.84
N LYS A 68 -8.64 -18.66 -14.55
CA LYS A 68 -7.69 -19.45 -15.37
C LYS A 68 -8.16 -19.63 -16.82
N SER A 69 -9.46 -19.51 -17.09
CA SER A 69 -10.05 -19.59 -18.42
C SER A 69 -9.69 -18.41 -19.34
N TYR A 70 -9.30 -17.27 -18.78
CA TYR A 70 -8.97 -16.08 -19.56
C TYR A 70 -7.66 -16.30 -20.33
N LYS A 71 -7.73 -16.16 -21.65
CA LYS A 71 -6.55 -16.12 -22.51
C LYS A 71 -5.92 -14.74 -22.47
N ALA A 72 -4.74 -14.58 -23.08
CA ALA A 72 -4.04 -13.29 -23.14
C ALA A 72 -4.94 -12.17 -23.72
N LYS A 73 -5.70 -12.47 -24.76
CA LYS A 73 -6.68 -11.54 -25.36
C LYS A 73 -7.75 -11.11 -24.34
N ASP A 74 -8.34 -12.06 -23.63
CA ASP A 74 -9.37 -11.76 -22.62
C ASP A 74 -8.81 -10.90 -21.48
N VAL A 75 -7.58 -11.16 -21.05
CA VAL A 75 -6.89 -10.32 -20.06
C VAL A 75 -6.69 -8.90 -20.58
N SER A 76 -6.25 -8.74 -21.84
CA SER A 76 -6.10 -7.42 -22.44
C SER A 76 -7.43 -6.67 -22.54
N GLU A 77 -8.50 -7.32 -23.00
CA GLU A 77 -9.80 -6.68 -23.26
C GLU A 77 -10.64 -6.46 -22.00
N ARG A 78 -10.62 -7.40 -21.05
CA ARG A 78 -11.54 -7.41 -19.89
C ARG A 78 -10.88 -6.97 -18.59
N VAL A 79 -9.55 -6.99 -18.52
CA VAL A 79 -8.80 -6.64 -17.30
C VAL A 79 -7.98 -5.38 -17.52
N LEU A 80 -7.05 -5.40 -18.47
CA LEU A 80 -6.14 -4.27 -18.67
C LEU A 80 -6.83 -3.03 -19.23
N LYS A 81 -7.70 -3.19 -20.23
CA LYS A 81 -8.45 -2.07 -20.82
C LYS A 81 -9.25 -1.26 -19.78
N PRO A 82 -10.14 -1.87 -18.97
CA PRO A 82 -10.88 -1.09 -17.97
C PRO A 82 -9.99 -0.53 -16.86
N ILE A 83 -8.88 -1.20 -16.52
CA ILE A 83 -7.89 -0.65 -15.58
C ILE A 83 -7.31 0.65 -16.14
N ILE A 84 -6.86 0.67 -17.40
CA ILE A 84 -6.24 1.86 -17.97
C ILE A 84 -7.28 2.98 -18.11
N GLU A 85 -8.47 2.67 -18.63
CA GLU A 85 -9.53 3.66 -18.87
C GLU A 85 -10.02 4.32 -17.58
N GLU A 86 -10.22 3.56 -16.50
CA GLU A 86 -10.72 4.13 -15.24
C GLU A 86 -9.61 4.71 -14.34
N LEU A 87 -8.37 4.24 -14.47
CA LEU A 87 -7.27 4.72 -13.63
C LEU A 87 -6.50 5.92 -14.19
N ASP A 88 -6.70 6.28 -15.46
CA ASP A 88 -6.03 7.44 -16.09
C ASP A 88 -6.34 8.75 -15.35
N ASP A 89 -7.56 8.89 -14.82
CA ASP A 89 -8.00 10.05 -14.01
C ASP A 89 -7.23 10.21 -12.69
N TYR A 90 -6.65 9.13 -12.16
CA TYR A 90 -5.98 9.11 -10.86
C TYR A 90 -4.46 8.96 -10.96
N PHE A 91 -3.97 8.34 -12.03
CA PHE A 91 -2.55 8.08 -12.27
C PHE A 91 -2.16 8.68 -13.62
N ILE A 92 -1.59 9.89 -13.59
CA ILE A 92 -1.30 10.66 -14.79
C ILE A 92 -0.35 9.88 -15.71
N GLY A 93 -0.81 9.63 -16.94
CA GLY A 93 -0.03 8.95 -17.97
C GLY A 93 0.22 7.48 -17.67
N ILE A 94 -0.72 6.81 -17.01
CA ILE A 94 -0.65 5.38 -16.72
C ILE A 94 -0.52 4.57 -18.01
N LYS A 95 0.47 3.67 -18.04
CA LYS A 95 0.69 2.74 -19.15
C LYS A 95 0.99 1.37 -18.61
N VAL A 96 0.56 0.36 -19.37
CA VAL A 96 0.92 -1.04 -19.13
C VAL A 96 1.74 -1.57 -20.30
N ARG A 97 2.85 -2.22 -19.99
CA ARG A 97 3.72 -2.89 -20.96
C ARG A 97 3.82 -4.38 -20.63
N PRO A 98 3.47 -5.28 -21.56
CA PRO A 98 3.72 -6.70 -21.36
C PRO A 98 5.21 -7.00 -21.54
N ILE A 99 5.83 -7.57 -20.52
CA ILE A 99 7.20 -8.09 -20.60
C ILE A 99 7.12 -9.51 -21.15
N LYS A 100 7.81 -9.75 -22.27
CA LYS A 100 7.82 -11.03 -22.98
C LYS A 100 9.12 -11.78 -22.74
N SER A 101 9.03 -13.10 -22.65
CA SER A 101 10.19 -13.99 -22.61
C SER A 101 10.87 -14.08 -23.98
N ARG A 102 12.16 -14.38 -23.98
CA ARG A 102 12.95 -14.73 -25.18
C ARG A 102 12.73 -16.18 -25.66
N LYS A 103 11.94 -16.98 -24.95
CA LYS A 103 11.63 -18.37 -25.32
C LYS A 103 10.75 -18.44 -26.59
N ARG A 104 10.75 -19.60 -27.26
CA ARG A 104 9.90 -19.87 -28.44
C ARG A 104 8.44 -19.54 -28.13
N GLY A 105 7.79 -18.78 -29.03
CA GLY A 105 6.41 -18.30 -28.86
C GLY A 105 6.27 -17.00 -28.05
N THR A 106 7.37 -16.43 -27.55
CA THR A 106 7.41 -15.13 -26.84
C THR A 106 6.33 -14.95 -25.77
N PRO A 107 6.18 -15.91 -24.82
CA PRO A 107 5.13 -15.84 -23.82
C PRO A 107 5.31 -14.61 -22.91
N ILE A 108 4.20 -14.02 -22.47
CA ILE A 108 4.20 -12.92 -21.51
C ILE A 108 4.60 -13.48 -20.14
N ILE A 109 5.56 -12.84 -19.48
CA ILE A 109 6.06 -13.25 -18.16
C ILE A 109 5.63 -12.30 -17.05
N ALA A 110 5.44 -11.03 -17.37
CA ALA A 110 5.08 -10.00 -16.41
C ALA A 110 4.37 -8.83 -17.10
N TYR A 111 3.71 -8.00 -16.29
CA TYR A 111 3.18 -6.71 -16.70
C TYR A 111 3.87 -5.61 -15.91
N GLU A 112 4.40 -4.62 -16.63
CA GLU A 112 4.98 -3.42 -16.06
C GLU A 112 3.98 -2.28 -16.17
N PHE A 113 3.67 -1.66 -15.03
CA PHE A 113 2.87 -0.45 -14.94
C PHE A 113 3.80 0.74 -14.71
N THR A 114 3.57 1.83 -15.43
CA THR A 114 4.32 3.10 -15.29
C THR A 114 3.37 4.28 -15.29
N TRP A 115 3.63 5.27 -14.45
CA TRP A 115 2.85 6.51 -14.33
C TRP A 115 3.75 7.64 -13.83
N GLN A 116 3.26 8.88 -13.87
CA GLN A 116 3.98 10.00 -13.27
C GLN A 116 3.99 9.89 -11.75
N GLN A 117 5.18 9.89 -11.15
CA GLN A 117 5.34 9.80 -9.70
C GLN A 117 4.66 10.97 -8.98
N GLU A 118 3.93 10.66 -7.90
CA GLU A 118 3.34 11.67 -7.05
C GLU A 118 4.42 12.35 -6.19
N LYS A 119 4.44 13.68 -6.16
CA LYS A 119 5.34 14.43 -5.27
C LYS A 119 4.77 14.41 -3.87
N THR A 120 5.48 13.80 -2.92
CA THR A 120 5.16 13.94 -1.49
C THR A 120 5.53 15.35 -1.04
N GLY A 121 4.67 15.97 -0.23
CA GLY A 121 5.00 17.24 0.42
C GLY A 121 6.21 17.10 1.35
N GLU A 122 6.89 18.21 1.61
CA GLU A 122 7.99 18.26 2.58
C GLU A 122 7.47 17.94 3.99
N TYR A 123 8.27 17.21 4.76
CA TYR A 123 7.95 16.92 6.16
C TYR A 123 7.99 18.22 6.96
N VAL A 124 6.88 18.55 7.61
CA VAL A 124 6.80 19.68 8.53
C VAL A 124 7.10 19.15 9.94
N GLU A 125 8.23 19.56 10.49
CA GLU A 125 8.64 19.22 11.86
C GLU A 125 7.59 19.73 12.87
N GLY A 126 7.22 18.87 13.83
CA GLY A 126 6.21 19.20 14.85
C GLY A 126 4.74 19.05 14.43
N LYS A 127 4.43 18.64 13.19
CA LYS A 127 3.04 18.51 12.70
C LYS A 127 2.16 17.58 13.56
N TYR A 128 2.74 16.52 14.12
CA TYR A 128 2.02 15.50 14.89
C TYR A 128 2.37 15.52 16.39
N ASP A 129 3.12 16.50 16.86
CA ASP A 129 3.52 16.58 18.28
C ASP A 129 2.33 16.90 19.20
N ASN A 130 1.23 17.39 18.63
CA ASN A 130 -0.03 17.59 19.33
C ASN A 130 -0.72 16.24 19.58
N LYS A 131 -0.34 15.56 20.66
CA LYS A 131 -1.08 14.41 21.19
C LYS A 131 -2.51 14.81 21.52
N LYS A 132 -3.46 14.50 20.64
CA LYS A 132 -4.86 14.39 21.06
C LYS A 132 -4.93 13.26 22.08
N THR A 133 -5.59 13.48 23.21
CA THR A 133 -5.92 12.41 24.15
C THR A 133 -6.89 11.46 23.47
N GLU A 134 -6.36 10.45 22.79
CA GLU A 134 -7.16 9.41 22.18
C GLU A 134 -7.77 8.55 23.29
N ILE A 135 -9.10 8.57 23.40
CA ILE A 135 -9.83 7.58 24.18
C ILE A 135 -9.70 6.26 23.41
N LEU A 136 -8.70 5.47 23.79
CA LEU A 136 -8.51 4.13 23.28
C LEU A 136 -9.50 3.18 23.97
N PRO A 137 -10.16 2.27 23.24
CA PRO A 137 -11.04 1.27 23.85
C PRO A 137 -10.27 0.37 24.83
N ASP A 138 -10.91 -0.04 25.93
CA ASP A 138 -10.30 -0.86 27.00
C ASP A 138 -9.68 -2.20 26.51
N TRP A 139 -10.17 -2.74 25.40
CA TRP A 139 -9.63 -3.97 24.80
C TRP A 139 -8.30 -3.76 24.07
N PHE A 140 -7.97 -2.55 23.62
CA PHE A 140 -6.67 -2.22 23.01
C PHE A 140 -5.53 -2.26 24.05
N SER A 141 -5.87 -2.03 25.31
CA SER A 141 -4.96 -2.18 26.46
C SER A 141 -4.90 -3.61 26.99
N SER A 142 -5.65 -4.54 26.39
CA SER A 142 -5.85 -5.90 26.88
C SER A 142 -5.41 -6.95 25.85
N SER A 143 -4.18 -6.84 25.36
CA SER A 143 -3.44 -7.99 24.84
C SER A 143 -2.06 -7.99 25.48
N ASP A 144 -1.93 -8.87 26.46
CA ASP A 144 -0.71 -9.47 26.99
C ASP A 144 0.39 -8.55 27.53
N ASN A 145 0.37 -8.44 28.87
CA ASN A 145 1.58 -8.54 29.66
C ASN A 145 2.35 -9.82 29.26
N THR A 146 3.30 -9.71 28.34
CA THR A 146 4.44 -10.61 28.27
C THR A 146 5.71 -9.79 28.00
N SER A 147 6.36 -9.40 29.11
CA SER A 147 7.75 -8.94 29.24
C SER A 147 8.28 -7.95 28.19
N GLY A 148 8.27 -6.66 28.53
CA GLY A 148 9.08 -5.64 27.88
C GLY A 148 8.74 -4.23 28.33
N LYS A 149 9.11 -3.84 29.56
CA LYS A 149 9.23 -2.41 29.89
C LYS A 149 10.25 -1.80 28.91
N GLN A 150 9.80 -0.94 28.00
CA GLN A 150 10.65 0.10 27.41
C GLN A 150 10.05 1.45 27.81
N THR A 151 10.52 1.96 28.95
CA THR A 151 10.57 3.40 29.18
C THR A 151 11.39 3.98 28.03
N THR A 152 10.77 4.76 27.14
CA THR A 152 11.55 5.63 26.24
C THR A 152 12.09 6.78 27.07
N GLU A 153 13.14 6.53 27.84
CA GLU A 153 14.10 7.58 28.18
C GLU A 153 14.72 8.01 26.85
N LYS A 154 14.55 9.30 26.49
CA LYS A 154 15.27 9.86 25.35
C LYS A 154 16.76 9.80 25.71
N LEU A 155 17.47 8.85 25.11
CA LEU A 155 18.92 8.76 25.28
C LEU A 155 19.57 10.04 24.74
N SER A 156 20.55 10.53 25.49
CA SER A 156 21.37 11.68 25.10
C SER A 156 22.06 11.40 23.76
N GLY A 157 22.32 12.44 22.96
CA GLY A 157 22.97 12.31 21.65
C GLY A 157 24.29 11.53 21.72
N GLU A 158 25.03 11.65 22.82
CA GLU A 158 26.30 10.94 23.05
C GLU A 158 26.11 9.41 23.17
N GLU A 159 25.01 8.96 23.77
CA GLU A 159 24.74 7.53 23.96
C GLU A 159 24.33 6.85 22.64
N LEU A 160 23.70 7.61 21.74
CA LEU A 160 23.37 7.14 20.39
C LEU A 160 24.63 6.99 19.54
N GLU A 161 25.55 7.95 19.62
CA GLU A 161 26.83 7.87 18.90
C GLU A 161 27.69 6.70 19.36
N GLN A 162 27.75 6.44 20.68
CA GLN A 162 28.44 5.28 21.22
C GLN A 162 27.83 3.96 20.72
N LYS A 163 26.50 3.85 20.68
CA LYS A 163 25.81 2.66 20.13
C LYS A 163 26.10 2.46 18.65
N VAL A 164 26.06 3.53 17.85
CA VAL A 164 26.37 3.48 16.41
C VAL A 164 27.82 3.01 16.19
N ASN A 165 28.78 3.51 16.97
CA ASN A 165 30.17 3.11 16.85
C ASN A 165 30.41 1.66 17.27
N ASN A 166 29.71 1.18 18.30
CA ASN A 166 29.82 -0.23 18.70
C ASN A 166 29.28 -1.18 17.62
N ILE A 167 28.17 -0.80 16.97
CA ILE A 167 27.61 -1.57 15.85
C ILE A 167 28.58 -1.59 14.66
N LYS A 168 29.18 -0.45 14.32
CA LYS A 168 30.20 -0.38 13.27
C LYS A 168 31.39 -1.30 13.54
N ASN A 169 31.84 -1.40 14.79
CA ASN A 169 32.94 -2.29 15.17
C ASN A 169 32.54 -3.78 15.08
N ILE A 170 31.31 -4.13 15.46
CA ILE A 170 30.79 -5.51 15.33
C ILE A 170 30.70 -5.92 13.87
N LEU A 171 30.25 -5.02 12.99
CA LEU A 171 30.17 -5.29 11.55
C LEU A 171 31.55 -5.41 10.92
N LYS A 172 32.56 -4.68 11.42
CA LYS A 172 33.93 -4.71 10.91
C LYS A 172 34.72 -5.96 11.32
N ASN A 173 34.29 -6.66 12.37
CA ASN A 173 34.90 -7.92 12.84
C ASN A 173 34.17 -9.18 12.32
N ARG A 174 33.28 -9.02 11.33
CA ARG A 174 32.49 -10.11 10.73
C ARG A 174 32.94 -10.50 9.31
N ASP A 175 34.00 -9.89 8.81
CA ASP A 175 34.76 -10.28 7.61
C ASP A 175 36.16 -10.78 8.02
#